data_AF-A0A7C8YG13-F1
#
_entry.id   AF-A0A7C8YG13-F1
#
_cell.length_a   1.000
_cell.length_b   1.000
_cell.length_c   1.000
_cell.angle_alpha   90.00
_cell.angle_beta   90.00
_cell.angle_gamma   90.00
#
_symmetry.space_group_name_H-M   'P 1'
#
loop_
_entity.id
_entity.type
_entity.pdbx_description
1 polymer ?
#
loop_
_entity_poly.entity_id
_entity_poly.type
_entity_poly.pdbx_seq_one_letter_code
_entity_poly.pdbx_strand_id
1 'polypeptide(L)'
;NMIRSSQLVGQAMIAYLQQKGFPEVALHFVKDERTRFNLALESGNIQIAVASAKEIDEKDHWYRLGLEALRQGNAGIVEYAYQRTKNFERLSFLYLITGNMEKLTKMLK
;
A
#
# COMPACT_ATOMS: atom_id res chain seq x y z
N ASN A 1 18.49 27.69 10.50
CA ASN A 1 18.82 26.47 11.28
C ASN A 1 17.72 25.96 12.23
N MET A 2 16.58 26.65 12.40
CA MET A 2 15.52 26.23 13.33
C MET A 2 14.55 25.17 12.75
N ILE A 3 14.27 25.22 11.44
CA ILE A 3 13.31 24.35 10.74
C ILE A 3 13.74 22.87 10.70
N ARG A 4 15.05 22.59 10.73
CA ARG A 4 15.56 21.21 10.74
C ARG A 4 15.32 20.50 12.08
N SER A 5 15.28 21.24 13.18
CA SER A 5 15.10 20.65 14.51
C SER A 5 13.67 20.16 14.75
N SER A 6 12.66 20.94 14.34
CA SER A 6 11.25 20.57 14.48
C SER A 6 10.87 19.38 13.60
N GLN A 7 11.47 19.27 12.42
CA GLN A 7 11.28 18.15 11.52
C GLN A 7 11.91 16.85 12.07
N LEU A 8 13.08 16.95 12.72
CA LEU A 8 13.72 15.84 13.42
C LEU A 8 12.89 15.32 14.60
N VAL A 9 12.31 16.24 15.40
CA VAL A 9 11.46 15.87 16.54
C VAL A 9 10.19 15.15 16.06
N GLY A 10 9.58 15.62 14.97
CA GLY A 10 8.43 14.94 14.35
C GLY A 10 8.76 13.52 13.88
N GLN A 11 9.92 13.32 13.23
CA GLN A 11 10.36 11.99 12.82
C GLN A 11 10.70 11.07 14.01
N ALA A 12 11.32 11.61 15.06
CA ALA A 12 11.60 10.85 16.28
C ALA A 12 10.30 10.40 16.98
N MET A 13 9.27 11.24 16.97
CA MET A 13 7.96 10.93 17.53
C MET A 13 7.23 9.85 16.71
N ILE A 14 7.29 9.90 15.38
CA ILE A 14 6.76 8.87 14.49
C ILE A 14 7.44 7.52 14.76
N ALA A 15 8.77 7.49 14.79
CA ALA A 15 9.54 6.28 15.07
C ALA A 15 9.23 5.70 16.46
N TYR A 16 9.06 6.57 17.47
CA TYR A 16 8.68 6.15 18.81
C TYR A 16 7.28 5.50 18.85
N LEU A 17 6.29 6.10 18.18
CA LEU A 17 4.94 5.56 18.10
C LEU A 17 4.90 4.23 17.33
N GLN A 18 5.67 4.09 16.25
CA GLN A 18 5.85 2.81 15.55
C GLN A 18 6.42 1.75 16.50
N GLN A 19 7.51 2.05 17.20
CA GLN A 19 8.16 1.10 18.11
C GLN A 19 7.23 0.66 19.25
N LYS A 20 6.32 1.54 19.69
CA LYS A 20 5.33 1.24 20.72
C LYS A 20 4.06 0.54 20.21
N GLY A 21 3.96 0.31 18.90
CA GLY A 21 2.81 -0.39 18.30
C GLY A 21 1.59 0.52 18.06
N PHE A 22 1.78 1.83 17.95
CA PHE A 22 0.72 2.81 17.63
C PHE A 22 0.94 3.52 16.28
N PRO A 23 1.16 2.80 15.16
CA PRO A 23 1.39 3.39 13.84
C PRO A 23 0.19 4.20 13.33
N GLU A 24 -1.04 3.82 13.71
CA GLU A 24 -2.29 4.54 13.39
C GLU A 24 -2.25 6.01 13.85
N VAL A 25 -1.73 6.27 15.06
CA VAL A 25 -1.62 7.64 15.60
C VAL A 25 -0.54 8.42 14.85
N ALA A 26 0.54 7.75 14.44
CA ALA A 26 1.63 8.37 13.69
C ALA A 26 1.18 8.88 12.31
N LEU A 27 0.20 8.21 11.67
CA LEU A 27 -0.33 8.60 10.35
C LEU A 27 -0.92 10.01 10.33
N HIS A 28 -1.43 10.53 11.46
CA HIS A 28 -1.95 11.90 11.54
C HIS A 28 -0.87 12.98 11.48
N PHE A 29 0.37 12.63 11.77
CA PHE A 29 1.49 13.58 11.85
C PHE A 29 2.41 13.52 10.63
N VAL A 30 2.19 12.57 9.72
CA VAL A 30 3.05 12.35 8.55
C VAL A 30 2.57 13.20 7.37
N LYS A 31 3.50 13.99 6.81
CA LYS A 31 3.27 14.83 5.63
C LYS A 31 3.79 14.21 4.33
N ASP A 32 4.73 13.27 4.43
CA ASP A 32 5.36 12.62 3.28
C ASP A 32 4.62 11.32 2.94
N GLU A 33 4.14 11.22 1.69
CA GLU A 33 3.31 10.08 1.27
C GLU A 33 4.05 8.75 1.30
N ARG A 34 5.37 8.72 1.06
CA ARG A 34 6.16 7.48 1.14
C ARG A 34 6.25 6.95 2.56
N THR A 35 6.49 7.84 3.52
CA THR A 35 6.48 7.51 4.95
C THR A 35 5.09 7.06 5.39
N ARG A 36 4.04 7.75 4.91
CA ARG A 36 2.64 7.41 5.20
C ARG A 36 2.27 6.04 4.66
N PHE A 37 2.70 5.72 3.45
CA PHE A 37 2.51 4.41 2.83
C PHE A 37 3.16 3.29 3.64
N ASN A 38 4.42 3.47 4.06
CA ASN A 38 5.12 2.45 4.85
C ASN A 38 4.42 2.20 6.19
N LEU A 39 4.04 3.26 6.89
CA LEU A 39 3.25 3.17 8.13
C LEU A 39 1.91 2.47 7.93
N ALA A 40 1.21 2.77 6.84
CA ALA A 40 -0.07 2.16 6.52
C ALA A 40 0.06 0.66 6.22
N LEU A 41 1.14 0.23 5.54
CA LEU A 41 1.43 -1.19 5.34
C LEU A 41 1.77 -1.91 6.65
N GLU A 42 2.61 -1.31 7.50
CA GLU A 42 3.02 -1.90 8.79
C GLU A 42 1.86 -2.04 9.77
N SER A 43 0.94 -1.07 9.78
CA SER A 43 -0.30 -1.11 10.57
C SER A 43 -1.35 -2.07 10.00
N GLY A 44 -1.17 -2.53 8.75
CA GLY A 44 -2.17 -3.31 8.03
C GLY A 44 -3.36 -2.49 7.53
N ASN A 45 -3.31 -1.16 7.62
CA ASN A 45 -4.37 -0.27 7.17
C ASN A 45 -4.34 -0.07 5.64
N ILE A 46 -4.89 -1.05 4.92
CA ILE A 46 -4.79 -1.11 3.46
C ILE A 46 -5.48 0.04 2.75
N GLN A 47 -6.56 0.61 3.30
CA GLN A 47 -7.25 1.72 2.65
C GLN A 47 -6.37 2.97 2.58
N ILE A 48 -5.64 3.26 3.65
CA ILE A 48 -4.67 4.36 3.66
C ILE A 48 -3.49 4.03 2.75
N ALA A 49 -3.01 2.79 2.74
CA ALA A 49 -1.93 2.37 1.84
C ALA A 49 -2.33 2.50 0.35
N VAL A 50 -3.58 2.19 -0.01
CA VAL A 50 -4.12 2.41 -1.36
C VAL A 50 -4.13 3.90 -1.70
N ALA A 51 -4.59 4.77 -0.79
CA ALA A 51 -4.62 6.21 -1.02
C ALA A 51 -3.20 6.76 -1.25
N SER A 52 -2.24 6.43 -0.38
CA SER A 52 -0.85 6.87 -0.57
C SER A 52 -0.20 6.27 -1.82
N ALA A 53 -0.48 5.01 -2.17
CA ALA A 53 0.02 4.42 -3.42
C ALA A 53 -0.52 5.11 -4.68
N LYS A 54 -1.75 5.63 -4.65
CA LYS A 54 -2.32 6.43 -5.75
C LYS A 54 -1.59 7.75 -5.93
N GLU A 55 -1.22 8.41 -4.83
CA GLU A 55 -0.48 9.67 -4.87
C GLU A 55 0.98 9.47 -5.32
N ILE A 56 1.63 8.38 -4.88
CA ILE A 56 3.02 8.06 -5.26
C ILE A 56 3.12 7.56 -6.71
N ASP A 57 2.17 6.70 -7.11
CA ASP A 57 2.06 6.07 -8.43
C ASP A 57 3.34 5.41 -8.98
N GLU A 58 4.08 4.72 -8.12
CA GLU A 58 5.27 3.97 -8.51
C GLU A 58 5.01 2.46 -8.49
N LYS A 59 5.57 1.74 -9.46
CA LYS A 59 5.38 0.29 -9.63
C LYS A 59 5.76 -0.51 -8.38
N ASP A 60 6.82 -0.11 -7.67
CA ASP A 60 7.28 -0.79 -6.44
C ASP A 60 6.25 -0.67 -5.29
N HIS A 61 5.66 0.51 -5.11
CA HIS A 61 4.65 0.76 -4.10
C HIS A 61 3.38 -0.03 -4.39
N TRP A 62 2.95 -0.08 -5.65
CA TRP A 62 1.84 -0.94 -6.07
C TRP A 62 2.13 -2.43 -5.83
N TYR A 63 3.37 -2.87 -6.08
CA TYR A 63 3.77 -4.24 -5.82
C TYR A 63 3.70 -4.61 -4.34
N ARG A 64 4.28 -3.76 -3.47
CA ARG A 64 4.25 -3.94 -2.01
C ARG A 64 2.83 -3.92 -1.46
N LEU A 65 1.99 -3.01 -1.95
CA LEU A 65 0.56 -2.96 -1.62
C LEU A 65 -0.16 -4.25 -2.00
N GLY A 66 0.10 -4.77 -3.21
CA GLY A 66 -0.51 -6.01 -3.69
C GLY A 66 -0.14 -7.22 -2.84
N LEU A 67 1.10 -7.30 -2.34
CA LEU A 67 1.53 -8.36 -1.43
C LEU A 67 0.80 -8.30 -0.09
N GLU A 68 0.70 -7.12 0.51
CA GLU A 68 0.02 -6.95 1.79
C GLU A 68 -1.49 -7.17 1.67
N ALA A 69 -2.11 -6.66 0.60
CA ALA A 69 -3.51 -6.92 0.30
C ALA A 69 -3.79 -8.41 0.10
N LEU A 70 -2.87 -9.14 -0.55
CA LEU A 70 -2.99 -10.58 -0.74
C LEU A 70 -2.89 -11.32 0.60
N ARG A 71 -1.94 -10.92 1.47
CA ARG A 71 -1.78 -11.47 2.82
C ARG A 71 -3.04 -11.31 3.66
N GLN A 72 -3.76 -10.21 3.48
CA GLN A 72 -5.01 -9.92 4.19
C GLN A 72 -6.26 -10.48 3.50
N GLY A 73 -6.13 -11.12 2.33
CA GLY A 73 -7.28 -11.63 1.56
C GLY A 73 -8.11 -10.56 0.84
N ASN A 74 -7.59 -9.34 0.70
CA ASN A 74 -8.24 -8.23 0.00
C ASN A 74 -8.12 -8.36 -1.53
N ALA A 75 -8.79 -9.37 -2.11
CA ALA A 75 -8.66 -9.73 -3.53
C ALA A 75 -8.94 -8.57 -4.51
N GLY A 76 -9.89 -7.67 -4.19
CA GLY A 76 -10.17 -6.51 -5.04
C GLY A 76 -9.01 -5.52 -5.13
N ILE A 77 -8.26 -5.33 -4.05
CA ILE A 77 -7.08 -4.46 -4.03
C ILE A 77 -5.88 -5.16 -4.66
N VAL A 78 -5.75 -6.48 -4.52
CA VAL A 78 -4.76 -7.27 -5.24
C VAL A 78 -4.96 -7.14 -6.75
N GLU A 79 -6.20 -7.30 -7.22
CA GLU A 79 -6.57 -7.11 -8.63
C GLU A 79 -6.15 -5.72 -9.12
N TYR A 80 -6.51 -4.69 -8.35
CA TYR A 80 -6.17 -3.30 -8.66
C TYR A 80 -4.66 -3.08 -8.75
N ALA A 81 -3.88 -3.60 -7.80
CA ALA A 81 -2.43 -3.51 -7.80
C ALA A 81 -1.79 -4.22 -9.01
N TYR A 82 -2.30 -5.40 -9.41
CA TYR A 82 -1.81 -6.11 -10.60
C TYR A 82 -2.15 -5.37 -11.89
N GLN A 83 -3.30 -4.73 -11.98
CA GLN A 83 -3.64 -3.86 -13.11
C GLN A 83 -2.69 -2.66 -13.21
N ARG A 84 -2.43 -1.97 -12.09
CA ARG A 84 -1.50 -0.81 -12.06
C ARG A 84 -0.07 -1.18 -12.43
N THR A 85 0.39 -2.35 -11.97
CA THR A 85 1.75 -2.85 -12.29
C THR A 85 1.85 -3.53 -13.65
N LYS A 86 0.72 -3.70 -14.37
CA LYS A 86 0.59 -4.47 -15.61
C LYS A 86 1.08 -5.91 -15.47
N ASN A 87 0.87 -6.51 -14.29
CA ASN A 87 1.24 -7.90 -14.01
C ASN A 87 0.12 -8.86 -14.43
N PHE A 88 -0.03 -9.06 -15.74
CA PHE A 88 -1.13 -9.84 -16.30
C PHE A 88 -1.05 -11.33 -15.97
N GLU A 89 0.14 -11.88 -15.76
CA GLU A 89 0.31 -13.28 -15.33
C GLU A 89 -0.29 -13.53 -13.94
N ARG A 90 0.05 -12.68 -12.96
CA ARG A 90 -0.53 -12.82 -11.62
C ARG A 90 -2.01 -12.48 -11.60
N LEU A 91 -2.45 -11.57 -12.48
CA LEU A 91 -3.85 -11.22 -12.62
C LEU A 91 -4.69 -12.38 -13.21
N SER A 92 -4.18 -13.06 -14.24
CA SER A 92 -4.88 -14.23 -14.81
C SER A 92 -4.93 -15.39 -13.82
N PHE A 93 -3.85 -15.61 -13.06
CA PHE A 93 -3.85 -16.59 -11.97
C PHE A 93 -4.88 -16.24 -10.90
N LEU A 94 -4.95 -14.97 -10.47
CA LEU A 94 -5.96 -14.50 -9.51
C LEU A 94 -7.38 -14.77 -10.02
N TYR A 95 -7.69 -14.48 -11.29
CA TYR A 95 -9.00 -14.77 -11.86
C TYR A 95 -9.30 -16.26 -11.97
N LEU A 96 -8.29 -17.07 -12.30
CA LEU A 96 -8.44 -18.52 -12.35
C LEU A 96 -8.82 -19.10 -10.97
N ILE A 97 -8.07 -18.73 -9.92
CA ILE A 97 -8.32 -19.26 -8.57
C ILE A 97 -9.60 -18.71 -7.93
N THR A 98 -10.05 -17.51 -8.34
CA THR A 98 -11.31 -16.91 -7.86
C THR A 98 -12.52 -17.30 -8.71
N GLY A 99 -12.32 -17.98 -9.83
CA GLY A 99 -13.39 -18.37 -10.76
C GLY A 99 -13.96 -17.21 -11.59
N ASN A 100 -13.25 -16.08 -11.71
CA ASN A 100 -13.71 -14.92 -12.48
C ASN A 100 -13.46 -15.09 -13.99
N MET A 101 -14.20 -16.01 -14.59
CA MET A 101 -14.04 -16.37 -16.00
C MET A 101 -14.37 -15.23 -16.95
N GLU A 102 -15.30 -14.33 -16.60
CA GLU A 102 -15.65 -13.18 -17.44
C GLU A 102 -14.44 -12.24 -17.62
N LYS A 103 -13.78 -11.87 -16.52
CA LYS A 103 -12.58 -11.03 -16.58
C LYS A 103 -11.41 -11.76 -17.23
N LEU A 104 -11.27 -13.06 -17.00
CA LEU A 104 -10.25 -13.87 -17.65
C LEU A 104 -10.43 -13.93 -19.18
N THR A 105 -11.65 -14.13 -19.67
CA THR A 105 -11.94 -14.12 -21.12
C THR A 105 -11.66 -12.75 -21.74
N LYS A 106 -11.90 -11.65 -21.01
CA LYS A 106 -11.55 -10.29 -21.48
C LYS A 106 -10.05 -10.08 -21.65
N MET A 107 -9.20 -10.82 -20.92
CA MET A 107 -7.75 -10.75 -21.06
C MET A 107 -7.19 -11.56 -22.24
N LEU A 108 -7.97 -12.48 -22.80
CA LEU A 108 -7.58 -13.31 -23.96
C LEU A 108 -7.89 -12.64 -25.31
N LYS A 109 -8.59 -11.49 -25.28
CA LYS A 109 -8.89 -10.67 -26.45
C LYS A 109 -7.90 -9.52 -26.54
#